data_AF-A0A6V7RC93-F1
#
_entry.id   AF-A0A6V7RC93-F1
#
_cell.length_a   1.000
_cell.length_b   1.000
_cell.length_c   1.000
_cell.angle_alpha   90.00
_cell.angle_beta   90.00
_cell.angle_gamma   90.00
#
_symmetry.space_group_name_H-M   'P 1'
#
loop_
_entity.id
_entity.type
_entity.pdbx_description
1 polymer ?
#
loop_
_entity_poly.entity_id
_entity_poly.type
_entity_poly.pdbx_seq_one_letter_code
_entity_poly.pdbx_strand_id
1 'polypeptide(L)'
;MKMSTRDLTINAILAALYVVFTTINPIGTGAIQLRVSEMLAMVPFFNRQYIPGILVGMFIANMFSSLGPIDVVVGLSISIIAYTISYFVKNVWFNAFQYSVLCAIIVPLMLWQVLGVPYWPTFLAIFISNLIVTFIGTFLLSKFGDRMMLTSSIE
;
A
#
# COMPACT_ATOMS: atom_id res chain seq x y z
N MET A 1 -13.71 17.63 -2.84
CA MET A 1 -12.82 17.92 -1.71
C MET A 1 -11.89 19.04 -2.15
N LYS A 2 -11.92 20.21 -1.49
CA LYS A 2 -11.05 21.34 -1.88
C LYS A 2 -9.69 21.14 -1.21
N MET A 3 -8.68 20.69 -1.97
CA MET A 3 -7.34 20.48 -1.45
C MET A 3 -6.63 21.83 -1.26
N SER A 4 -6.02 22.02 -0.09
CA SER A 4 -5.11 23.15 0.14
C SER A 4 -3.77 22.92 -0.58
N THR A 5 -3.02 23.99 -0.83
CA THR A 5 -1.64 23.89 -1.34
C THR A 5 -0.78 23.02 -0.42
N ARG A 6 -1.03 23.08 0.89
CA ARG A 6 -0.38 22.23 1.89
C ARG A 6 -0.65 20.74 1.66
N ASP A 7 -1.91 20.37 1.41
CA ASP A 7 -2.31 18.97 1.22
C ASP A 7 -1.73 18.39 -0.06
N LEU A 8 -1.64 19.22 -1.11
CA LEU A 8 -0.98 18.85 -2.36
C LEU A 8 0.50 18.54 -2.13
N THR A 9 1.19 19.39 -1.36
CA THR A 9 2.60 19.16 -1.00
C THR A 9 2.79 17.88 -0.21
N ILE A 10 1.91 17.59 0.76
CA ILE A 10 1.99 16.34 1.54
C ILE A 10 1.75 15.13 0.62
N ASN A 11 0.76 15.18 -0.27
CA ASN A 11 0.53 14.12 -1.25
C ASN A 11 1.74 13.88 -2.16
N ALA A 12 2.41 14.94 -2.62
CA ALA A 12 3.63 14.84 -3.43
C ALA A 12 4.79 14.20 -2.65
N ILE A 13 4.96 14.57 -1.38
CA ILE A 13 5.97 13.96 -0.49
C ILE A 13 5.67 12.48 -0.26
N LEU A 14 4.42 12.12 0.02
CA LEU A 14 4.01 10.73 0.20
C LEU A 14 4.26 9.89 -1.06
N ALA A 15 3.95 10.43 -2.24
CA ALA A 15 4.24 9.79 -3.52
C ALA A 15 5.75 9.55 -3.69
N ALA A 16 6.57 10.57 -3.43
CA ALA A 16 8.03 10.46 -3.53
C ALA A 16 8.60 9.43 -2.54
N LEU A 17 8.15 9.44 -1.28
CA LEU A 17 8.56 8.48 -0.27
C LEU A 17 8.16 7.05 -0.65
N TYR A 18 6.95 6.86 -1.20
CA TYR A 18 6.51 5.55 -1.68
C TYR A 18 7.49 5.03 -2.75
N VAL A 19 7.78 5.83 -3.77
CA VAL A 19 8.71 5.45 -4.85
C VAL A 19 10.10 5.12 -4.31
N VAL A 20 10.65 5.96 -3.42
CA VAL A 20 11.97 5.74 -2.81
C VAL A 20 12.01 4.44 -2.03
N PHE A 21 11.02 4.17 -1.16
CA PHE A 21 10.99 2.94 -0.36
C PHE A 21 10.72 1.69 -1.20
N THR A 22 9.95 1.80 -2.27
CA THR A 22 9.77 0.68 -3.21
C THR A 22 11.07 0.38 -3.97
N THR A 23 11.84 1.40 -4.34
CA THR A 23 13.08 1.24 -5.12
C THR A 23 14.24 0.72 -4.26
N ILE A 24 14.39 1.23 -3.04
CA ILE A 24 15.48 0.84 -2.13
C ILE A 24 15.23 -0.55 -1.52
N ASN A 25 14.01 -1.06 -1.60
CA ASN A 25 13.48 -2.27 -0.93
C ASN A 25 14.57 -3.26 -0.47
N PRO A 26 15.07 -3.13 0.78
CA PRO A 26 16.25 -3.85 1.24
C PRO A 26 15.99 -5.35 1.49
N ILE A 27 14.71 -5.77 1.53
CA ILE A 27 14.29 -7.14 1.86
C ILE A 27 13.59 -7.77 0.64
N GLY A 28 14.20 -7.61 -0.54
CA GLY A 28 13.54 -7.82 -1.84
C GLY A 28 14.09 -8.92 -2.74
N THR A 29 15.04 -9.75 -2.32
CA THR A 29 15.59 -10.82 -3.18
C THR A 29 15.00 -12.18 -2.80
N GLY A 30 13.80 -12.50 -3.31
CA GLY A 30 13.17 -13.82 -3.16
C GLY A 30 11.64 -13.81 -3.08
N ALA A 31 11.06 -14.94 -2.63
CA ALA A 31 9.61 -15.12 -2.47
C ALA A 31 9.00 -14.34 -1.28
N ILE A 32 9.84 -13.92 -0.33
CA ILE A 32 9.44 -13.07 0.80
C ILE A 32 9.88 -11.65 0.48
N GLN A 33 8.92 -10.76 0.18
CA GLN A 33 9.18 -9.35 -0.10
C GLN A 33 8.53 -8.48 0.98
N LEU A 34 9.33 -7.94 1.90
CA LEU A 34 8.85 -6.97 2.89
C LEU A 34 9.05 -5.55 2.34
N ARG A 35 8.02 -5.01 1.69
CA ARG A 35 8.06 -3.65 1.13
C ARG A 35 7.66 -2.62 2.18
N VAL A 36 8.63 -1.83 2.65
CA VAL A 36 8.37 -0.70 3.56
C VAL A 36 7.37 0.31 2.97
N SER A 37 7.31 0.43 1.64
CA SER A 37 6.32 1.27 0.94
C SER A 37 4.86 0.89 1.26
N GLU A 38 4.57 -0.37 1.55
CA GLU A 38 3.22 -0.83 1.93
C GLU A 38 2.78 -0.27 3.29
N MET A 39 3.71 0.14 4.15
CA MET A 39 3.37 0.84 5.40
C MET A 39 2.74 2.21 5.10
N LEU A 40 3.21 2.90 4.05
CA LEU A 40 2.66 4.19 3.61
C LEU A 40 1.27 4.01 3.00
N ALA A 41 0.97 2.85 2.41
CA ALA A 41 -0.35 2.55 1.88
C ALA A 41 -1.45 2.47 2.96
N MET A 42 -1.07 2.46 4.25
CA MET A 42 -2.01 2.54 5.38
C MET A 42 -2.43 3.98 5.69
N VAL A 43 -1.66 5.00 5.29
CA VAL A 43 -1.96 6.42 5.57
C VAL A 43 -3.39 6.80 5.14
N PRO A 44 -3.87 6.40 3.94
CA PRO A 44 -5.22 6.74 3.51
C PRO A 44 -6.35 6.15 4.34
N PHE A 45 -6.10 5.10 5.13
CA PHE A 45 -7.08 4.55 6.06
C PHE A 45 -7.29 5.44 7.30
N PHE A 46 -6.31 6.28 7.64
CA PHE A 46 -6.43 7.30 8.68
C PHE A 46 -6.98 8.61 8.11
N ASN A 47 -6.54 8.99 6.91
CA ASN A 47 -7.03 10.19 6.24
C ASN A 47 -7.05 10.05 4.71
N ARG A 48 -8.28 10.04 4.20
CA ARG A 48 -8.60 9.77 2.79
C ARG A 48 -8.12 10.88 1.84
N GLN A 49 -7.74 12.05 2.36
CA GLN A 49 -7.18 13.13 1.53
C GLN A 49 -5.82 12.77 0.90
N TYR A 50 -5.18 11.73 1.43
CA TYR A 50 -3.87 11.26 0.96
C TYR A 50 -3.95 10.07 0.00
N ILE A 51 -5.16 9.61 -0.36
CA ILE A 51 -5.35 8.56 -1.38
C ILE A 51 -4.62 8.91 -2.69
N PRO A 52 -4.73 10.14 -3.25
CA PRO A 52 -4.11 10.46 -4.53
C PRO A 52 -2.58 10.33 -4.49
N GLY A 53 -1.93 10.78 -3.42
CA GLY A 53 -0.47 10.70 -3.26
C GLY A 53 0.04 9.27 -3.25
N ILE A 54 -0.63 8.38 -2.52
CA ILE A 54 -0.25 6.96 -2.48
C ILE A 54 -0.50 6.29 -3.84
N LEU A 55 -1.64 6.52 -4.49
CA LEU A 55 -1.92 5.92 -5.80
C LEU A 55 -0.93 6.39 -6.87
N VAL A 56 -0.55 7.68 -6.88
CA VAL A 56 0.46 8.21 -7.79
C VAL A 56 1.84 7.62 -7.48
N GLY A 57 2.21 7.52 -6.21
CA GLY A 57 3.46 6.87 -5.80
C GLY A 57 3.55 5.42 -6.26
N MET A 58 2.47 4.65 -6.05
CA MET A 58 2.35 3.26 -6.49
C MET A 58 2.42 3.12 -8.01
N PHE A 59 1.71 3.98 -8.75
CA PHE A 59 1.76 4.01 -10.20
C PHE A 59 3.21 4.19 -10.70
N ILE A 60 3.90 5.22 -10.20
CA ILE A 60 5.27 5.52 -10.59
C ILE A 60 6.21 4.37 -10.19
N ALA A 61 6.10 3.87 -8.96
CA ALA A 61 6.97 2.80 -8.47
C ALA A 61 6.81 1.51 -9.29
N ASN A 62 5.57 1.12 -9.59
CA ASN A 62 5.29 -0.10 -10.35
C ASN A 62 5.58 0.05 -11.85
N MET A 63 5.66 1.27 -12.40
CA MET A 63 6.13 1.46 -13.78
C MET A 63 7.58 1.02 -13.99
N PHE A 64 8.40 1.06 -12.95
CA PHE A 64 9.77 0.56 -12.97
C PHE A 64 9.90 -0.92 -12.59
N SER A 65 8.78 -1.62 -12.36
CA SER A 65 8.76 -3.04 -12.05
C SER A 65 9.12 -3.88 -13.28
N SER A 66 9.78 -5.02 -13.07
CA SER A 66 10.12 -5.98 -14.13
C SER A 66 8.90 -6.60 -14.82
N LEU A 67 7.75 -6.57 -14.14
CA LEU A 67 6.46 -7.06 -14.64
C LEU A 67 5.74 -6.02 -15.53
N GLY A 68 6.28 -4.80 -15.64
CA GLY A 68 5.81 -3.76 -16.53
C GLY A 68 4.38 -3.25 -16.20
N PRO A 69 3.60 -2.83 -17.21
CA PRO A 69 2.28 -2.20 -17.01
C PRO A 69 1.27 -3.06 -16.26
N ILE A 70 1.41 -4.40 -16.28
CA ILE A 70 0.50 -5.32 -15.60
C ILE A 70 0.56 -5.11 -14.08
N ASP A 71 1.75 -4.90 -13.52
CA ASP A 71 1.95 -4.68 -12.09
C ASP A 71 1.34 -3.35 -11.61
N VAL A 72 1.37 -2.33 -12.49
CA VAL A 72 0.71 -1.05 -12.26
C VAL A 72 -0.79 -1.24 -12.15
N VAL A 73 -1.41 -1.91 -13.14
CA VAL A 73 -2.86 -2.11 -13.17
C VAL A 73 -3.32 -2.95 -11.98
N VAL A 74 -2.62 -4.05 -11.70
CA VAL A 74 -2.97 -4.94 -10.59
C VAL A 74 -2.81 -4.24 -9.24
N GLY A 75 -1.68 -3.57 -9.00
CA GLY A 75 -1.43 -2.87 -7.74
C GLY A 75 -2.44 -1.76 -7.48
N LEU A 76 -2.73 -0.93 -8.49
CA LEU A 76 -3.74 0.13 -8.38
C LEU A 76 -5.13 -0.45 -8.15
N SER A 77 -5.49 -1.54 -8.82
CA SER A 77 -6.80 -2.18 -8.64
C SER A 77 -7.00 -2.66 -7.20
N ILE A 78 -6.00 -3.32 -6.62
CA ILE A 78 -6.01 -3.76 -5.22
C ILE A 78 -6.24 -2.55 -4.29
N SER A 79 -5.46 -1.48 -4.47
CA SER A 79 -5.54 -0.30 -3.64
C SER A 79 -6.87 0.43 -3.76
N ILE A 80 -7.39 0.58 -4.97
CA ILE A 80 -8.68 1.22 -5.21
C ILE A 80 -9.80 0.41 -4.54
N ILE A 81 -9.79 -0.93 -4.67
CA ILE A 81 -10.76 -1.79 -3.99
C ILE A 81 -10.65 -1.65 -2.46
N ALA A 82 -9.43 -1.72 -1.93
CA ALA A 82 -9.19 -1.62 -0.50
C ALA A 82 -9.62 -0.25 0.08
N TYR A 83 -9.28 0.84 -0.61
CA TYR A 83 -9.70 2.19 -0.20
C TYR A 83 -11.20 2.35 -0.34
N THR A 84 -11.84 1.76 -1.36
CA THR A 84 -13.30 1.76 -1.51
C THR A 84 -13.98 1.04 -0.33
N ILE A 85 -13.49 -0.14 0.06
CA ILE A 85 -14.00 -0.87 1.23
C ILE A 85 -13.86 -0.03 2.52
N SER A 86 -12.76 0.71 2.65
CA SER A 86 -12.51 1.59 3.80
C SER A 86 -13.54 2.72 3.96
N TYR A 87 -14.33 3.03 2.91
CA TYR A 87 -15.46 3.97 3.04
C TYR A 87 -16.59 3.39 3.89
N PHE A 88 -16.80 2.08 3.85
CA PHE A 88 -17.86 1.37 4.57
C PHE A 88 -17.41 0.88 5.95
N VAL A 89 -16.12 0.56 6.12
CA VAL A 89 -15.55 0.10 7.40
C VAL A 89 -14.53 1.12 7.91
N LYS A 90 -14.85 1.76 9.05
CA LYS A 90 -13.96 2.77 9.67
C LYS A 90 -12.83 2.19 10.51
N ASN A 91 -12.83 0.89 10.78
CA ASN A 91 -11.79 0.26 11.60
C ASN A 91 -10.48 0.11 10.80
N VAL A 92 -9.45 0.86 11.21
CA VAL A 92 -8.13 0.88 10.55
C VAL A 92 -7.43 -0.49 10.55
N TRP A 93 -7.58 -1.27 11.62
CA TRP A 93 -6.98 -2.62 11.71
C TRP A 93 -7.67 -3.60 10.76
N PHE A 94 -8.99 -3.49 10.63
CA PHE A 94 -9.72 -4.26 9.63
C PHE A 94 -9.30 -3.85 8.20
N ASN A 95 -9.11 -2.56 7.96
CA ASN A 95 -8.67 -2.05 6.66
C ASN A 95 -7.25 -2.52 6.30
N ALA A 96 -6.33 -2.58 7.26
CA ALA A 96 -5.00 -3.16 7.08
C ALA A 96 -5.05 -4.66 6.78
N PHE A 97 -5.93 -5.39 7.48
CA PHE A 97 -6.13 -6.83 7.27
C PHE A 97 -6.71 -7.11 5.87
N GLN A 98 -7.80 -6.45 5.48
CA GLN A 98 -8.39 -6.66 4.16
C GLN A 98 -7.45 -6.29 3.02
N TYR A 99 -6.66 -5.21 3.16
CA TYR A 99 -5.63 -4.86 2.18
C TYR A 99 -4.61 -5.99 2.03
N SER A 100 -4.16 -6.55 3.16
CA SER A 100 -3.23 -7.69 3.17
C SER A 100 -3.81 -8.92 2.48
N VAL A 101 -5.09 -9.22 2.71
CA VAL A 101 -5.79 -10.33 2.06
C VAL A 101 -5.91 -10.10 0.56
N LEU A 102 -6.28 -8.89 0.11
CA LEU A 102 -6.39 -8.58 -1.31
C LEU A 102 -5.05 -8.72 -2.03
N CYS A 103 -3.96 -8.20 -1.46
CA CYS A 103 -2.62 -8.40 -1.99
C CYS A 103 -2.25 -9.88 -2.05
N ALA A 104 -2.53 -10.63 -0.97
CA ALA A 104 -2.22 -12.05 -0.90
C ALA A 104 -3.00 -12.90 -1.91
N ILE A 105 -4.20 -12.50 -2.33
CA ILE A 105 -4.95 -13.26 -3.34
C ILE A 105 -4.52 -12.84 -4.75
N ILE A 106 -4.50 -11.55 -5.03
CA ILE A 106 -4.41 -11.03 -6.39
C ILE A 106 -2.96 -11.04 -6.90
N VAL A 107 -1.98 -10.72 -6.06
CA VAL A 107 -0.57 -10.65 -6.49
C VAL A 107 -0.01 -12.04 -6.83
N PRO A 108 -0.15 -13.10 -6.00
CA PRO A 108 0.30 -14.44 -6.38
C PRO A 108 -0.43 -15.01 -7.59
N LEU A 109 -1.71 -14.67 -7.78
CA LEU A 109 -2.45 -15.09 -8.97
C LEU A 109 -1.81 -14.51 -10.23
N MET A 110 -1.49 -13.22 -10.21
CA MET A 110 -0.78 -12.54 -11.29
C MET A 110 0.63 -13.13 -11.51
N LEU A 111 1.39 -13.35 -10.45
CA LEU A 111 2.72 -13.95 -10.55
C LEU A 111 2.69 -15.38 -11.12
N TRP A 112 1.70 -16.17 -10.72
CA TRP A 112 1.49 -17.51 -11.28
C TRP A 112 1.19 -17.47 -12.78
N GLN A 113 0.35 -16.53 -13.24
CA GLN A 113 0.00 -16.38 -14.65
C GLN A 113 1.17 -15.86 -15.52
N VAL A 114 1.98 -14.94 -14.99
CA VAL A 114 3.03 -14.28 -15.77
C VAL A 114 4.37 -15.04 -15.70
N LEU A 115 4.74 -15.52 -14.51
CA LEU A 115 6.05 -16.14 -14.25
C LEU A 115 5.97 -17.65 -13.99
N GLY A 116 4.78 -18.24 -13.88
CA GLY A 116 4.61 -19.67 -13.62
C GLY A 116 5.04 -20.12 -12.21
N VAL A 117 5.23 -19.19 -11.27
CA VAL A 117 5.64 -19.51 -9.89
C VAL A 117 4.51 -20.19 -9.11
N PRO A 118 4.82 -21.12 -8.18
CA PRO A 118 3.80 -21.87 -7.48
C PRO A 118 2.92 -20.96 -6.60
N TYR A 119 1.60 -20.99 -6.84
CA TYR A 119 0.64 -20.09 -6.21
C TYR A 119 0.64 -20.18 -4.68
N TRP A 120 0.49 -21.37 -4.10
CA TRP A 120 0.30 -21.53 -2.64
C TRP A 120 1.48 -21.04 -1.79
N PRO A 121 2.75 -21.37 -2.11
CA PRO A 121 3.90 -20.82 -1.40
C PRO A 121 3.97 -19.29 -1.52
N THR A 122 3.74 -18.75 -2.72
CA THR A 122 3.77 -17.30 -2.94
C THR A 122 2.63 -16.60 -2.21
N PHE A 123 1.43 -17.18 -2.18
CA PHE A 123 0.29 -16.73 -1.39
C PHE A 123 0.65 -16.60 0.07
N LEU A 124 1.18 -17.66 0.68
CA LEU A 124 1.50 -17.65 2.10
C LEU A 124 2.61 -16.65 2.43
N ALA A 125 3.64 -16.58 1.58
CA ALA A 125 4.75 -15.64 1.75
C ALA A 125 4.28 -14.17 1.65
N ILE A 126 3.49 -13.81 0.65
CA ILE A 126 2.95 -12.46 0.48
C ILE A 126 1.94 -12.14 1.59
N PHE A 127 1.09 -13.08 1.98
CA PHE A 127 0.14 -12.88 3.07
C PHE A 127 0.85 -12.54 4.38
N ILE A 128 1.81 -13.36 4.81
CA ILE A 128 2.53 -13.16 6.07
C ILE A 128 3.34 -11.86 6.03
N SER A 129 4.08 -11.63 4.95
CA SER A 129 4.92 -10.44 4.82
C SER A 129 4.08 -9.15 4.81
N ASN A 130 3.01 -9.10 4.02
CA ASN A 130 2.16 -7.92 3.95
C ASN A 130 1.37 -7.69 5.25
N LEU A 131 0.94 -8.76 5.91
CA LEU A 131 0.25 -8.66 7.20
C LEU A 131 1.16 -8.03 8.26
N ILE A 132 2.42 -8.46 8.34
CA ILE A 132 3.40 -7.90 9.28
C ILE A 132 3.62 -6.42 8.98
N VAL A 133 3.89 -6.08 7.73
CA VAL A 133 4.23 -4.71 7.32
C VAL A 133 3.05 -3.76 7.52
N THR A 134 1.85 -4.14 7.09
CA THR A 134 0.65 -3.30 7.23
C THR A 134 0.25 -3.12 8.68
N PHE A 135 0.39 -4.14 9.53
CA PHE A 135 0.11 -4.02 10.97
C PHE A 135 1.11 -3.12 11.66
N ILE A 136 2.41 -3.25 11.35
CA ILE A 136 3.43 -2.33 11.89
C ILE A 136 3.16 -0.90 11.41
N GLY A 137 2.85 -0.71 10.13
CA GLY A 137 2.49 0.60 9.58
C GLY A 137 1.28 1.21 10.30
N THR A 138 0.23 0.42 10.49
CA THR A 138 -0.99 0.85 11.22
C THR A 138 -0.69 1.18 12.68
N PHE A 139 0.14 0.39 13.36
CA PHE A 139 0.58 0.66 14.73
C PHE A 139 1.39 1.96 14.86
N LEU A 140 2.34 2.19 13.95
CA LEU A 140 3.14 3.41 13.95
C LEU A 140 2.28 4.64 13.66
N LEU A 141 1.36 4.55 12.70
CA LEU A 141 0.44 5.63 12.37
C LEU A 141 -0.57 5.90 13.48
N SER A 142 -1.07 4.88 14.18
CA SER A 142 -1.96 5.11 15.33
C SER A 142 -1.25 5.77 16.50
N LYS A 143 0.05 5.52 16.70
CA LYS A 143 0.83 6.10 17.79
C LYS A 143 1.43 7.48 17.48
N PHE A 144 1.80 7.74 16.23
CA PHE A 144 2.53 8.95 15.83
C PHE A 144 1.80 9.81 14.78
N GLY A 145 0.69 9.33 14.22
CA GLY A 145 -0.05 10.01 13.14
C GLY A 145 -0.55 11.40 13.52
N ASP A 146 -0.94 11.59 14.79
CA ASP A 146 -1.42 12.87 15.31
C ASP A 146 -0.33 13.95 15.25
N ARG A 147 0.94 13.56 15.45
CA ARG A 147 2.09 14.46 15.35
C ARG A 147 2.46 14.80 13.91
N MET A 148 2.10 13.95 12.96
CA MET A 148 2.37 14.16 11.53
C MET A 148 1.25 14.93 10.81
N MET A 149 0.23 15.41 11.55
CA MET A 149 -0.97 16.07 11.01
C MET A 149 -1.76 15.21 10.00
N LEU A 150 -1.47 13.91 9.94
CA LEU A 150 -2.12 12.99 9.02
C LEU A 150 -3.52 12.60 9.53
N THR A 151 -3.75 12.55 10.84
CA THR A 151 -4.97 12.04 11.47
C THR A 151 -6.04 13.10 11.82
N SER A 152 -5.79 14.39 11.53
CA SER A 152 -6.60 15.53 12.04
C SER A 152 -8.05 15.62 11.53
N SER A 153 -8.55 14.61 10.80
CA SER A 153 -9.91 14.57 10.24
C SER A 153 -10.85 13.54 10.90
N ILE A 154 -10.53 13.07 12.12
CA ILE A 154 -11.38 12.09 12.84
C ILE A 154 -12.38 12.77 13.80
N GLU A 155 -12.42 14.10 13.90
CA GLU A 155 -13.52 14.81 14.58
C GLU A 155 -14.76 14.98 13.70
#